data_AF-A0A2K6VMY3-F1
#
_entry.id   AF-A0A2K6VMY3-F1
#
_cell.length_a   1.000
_cell.length_b   1.000
_cell.length_c   1.000
_cell.angle_alpha   90.00
_cell.angle_beta   90.00
_cell.angle_gamma   90.00
#
_symmetry.space_group_name_H-M   'P 1'
#
loop_
_entity.id
_entity.type
_entity.pdbx_description
1 polymer ?
#
loop_
_entity_poly.entity_id
_entity_poly.type
_entity_poly.pdbx_seq_one_letter_code
_entity_poly.pdbx_strand_id
1 'polypeptide(L)'
;MADILDKKITLVQNLTYSTLGTYNDVDTSKYRHAIWMYIQSLYGIRHDDYNYAEVNVMLNRKMKRFIKTVCFHPYEITNSLRQSIMVDFKSSEKVHVLLIVMEARLQAELIYFFRALVKLNNSSTTA
;
A
#
# COMPACT_ATOMS: atom_id res chain seq x y z
N MET A 1 -20.74 -5.12 -7.70
CA MET A 1 -19.91 -4.16 -6.90
C MET A 1 -18.60 -4.79 -6.45
N ALA A 2 -18.60 -6.02 -5.90
CA ALA A 2 -17.38 -6.74 -5.54
C ALA A 2 -16.38 -6.85 -6.71
N ASP A 3 -16.84 -7.23 -7.90
CA ASP A 3 -15.97 -7.35 -9.09
C ASP A 3 -15.28 -6.04 -9.50
N ILE A 4 -15.93 -4.89 -9.27
CA ILE A 4 -15.35 -3.59 -9.63
C ILE A 4 -14.24 -3.24 -8.65
N LEU A 5 -14.46 -3.53 -7.36
CA LEU A 5 -13.45 -3.32 -6.32
C LEU A 5 -12.24 -4.23 -6.55
N ASP A 6 -12.47 -5.51 -6.86
CA ASP A 6 -11.40 -6.47 -7.10
C ASP A 6 -10.56 -6.10 -8.33
N LYS A 7 -11.23 -5.69 -9.42
CA LYS A 7 -10.56 -5.14 -10.61
C LYS A 7 -9.72 -3.91 -10.29
N LYS A 8 -10.22 -3.01 -9.44
CA LYS A 8 -9.52 -1.79 -9.04
C LYS A 8 -8.26 -2.11 -8.23
N ILE A 9 -8.35 -3.00 -7.24
CA ILE A 9 -7.22 -3.43 -6.41
C ILE A 9 -6.17 -4.11 -7.28
N THR A 10 -6.59 -5.08 -8.10
CA THR A 10 -5.70 -5.82 -9.01
C THR A 10 -5.02 -4.89 -10.01
N LEU A 11 -5.75 -3.89 -10.55
CA LEU A 11 -5.20 -2.91 -11.47
C LEU A 11 -4.07 -2.10 -10.81
N VAL A 12 -4.27 -1.60 -9.59
CA VAL A 12 -3.22 -0.82 -8.90
C VAL A 12 -2.03 -1.69 -8.50
N GLN A 13 -2.26 -2.94 -8.09
CA GLN A 13 -1.17 -3.88 -7.79
C GLN A 13 -0.33 -4.25 -9.01
N ASN A 14 -0.92 -4.26 -10.21
CA ASN A 14 -0.23 -4.62 -11.45
C ASN A 14 0.26 -3.42 -12.25
N LEU A 15 -0.21 -2.20 -11.92
CA LEU A 15 0.18 -0.98 -12.63
C LEU A 15 1.71 -0.79 -12.57
N THR A 16 2.34 -0.76 -13.74
CA THR A 16 3.76 -0.44 -13.90
C THR A 16 3.97 0.19 -15.27
N TYR A 17 4.84 1.20 -15.32
CA TYR A 17 5.33 1.77 -16.57
C TYR A 17 6.74 1.26 -16.90
N SER A 18 7.27 0.34 -16.09
CA SER A 18 8.67 -0.13 -16.14
C SER A 18 9.69 1.01 -16.14
N THR A 19 9.34 2.13 -15.49
CA THR A 19 10.21 3.29 -15.30
C THR A 19 10.47 3.52 -13.81
N LEU A 20 11.67 4.00 -13.50
CA LEU A 20 12.03 4.47 -12.17
C LEU A 20 12.88 5.73 -12.32
N GLY A 21 12.26 6.91 -12.20
CA GLY A 21 12.92 8.20 -12.37
C GLY A 21 13.45 8.37 -13.79
N THR A 22 14.78 8.43 -13.94
CA THR A 22 15.49 8.50 -15.22
C THR A 22 15.73 7.15 -15.87
N TYR A 23 15.57 6.06 -15.13
CA TYR A 23 15.78 4.69 -15.63
C TYR A 23 14.52 4.17 -16.31
N ASN A 24 14.72 3.55 -17.47
CA ASN A 24 13.68 2.85 -18.23
C ASN A 24 13.99 1.35 -18.27
N ASP A 25 12.96 0.54 -18.48
CA ASP A 25 13.03 -0.92 -18.55
C ASP A 25 13.50 -1.59 -17.24
N VAL A 26 12.96 -1.10 -16.12
CA VAL A 26 13.27 -1.63 -14.78
C VAL A 26 12.06 -2.36 -14.22
N ASP A 27 12.28 -3.57 -13.70
CA ASP A 27 11.25 -4.28 -12.93
C ASP A 27 11.04 -3.62 -11.57
N THR A 28 9.92 -2.91 -11.44
CA THR A 28 9.52 -2.22 -10.20
C THR A 28 8.67 -3.10 -9.28
N SER A 29 8.38 -4.35 -9.67
CA SER A 29 7.40 -5.20 -8.98
C SER A 29 7.76 -5.46 -7.53
N LYS A 30 9.04 -5.73 -7.23
CA LYS A 30 9.54 -5.91 -5.87
C LYS A 30 9.31 -4.68 -4.99
N TYR A 31 9.56 -3.50 -5.55
CA TYR A 31 9.37 -2.25 -4.83
C TYR A 31 7.89 -1.98 -4.52
N ARG A 32 7.02 -2.17 -5.51
CA ARG A 32 5.56 -2.00 -5.36
C ARG A 32 4.99 -3.01 -4.35
N HIS A 33 5.41 -4.27 -4.42
CA HIS A 33 5.05 -5.29 -3.43
C HIS A 33 5.54 -4.93 -2.02
N ALA A 34 6.78 -4.46 -1.87
CA ALA A 34 7.31 -4.08 -0.56
C ALA A 34 6.51 -2.95 0.10
N ILE A 35 6.03 -1.97 -0.69
CA ILE A 35 5.12 -0.92 -0.18
C ILE A 35 3.79 -1.54 0.28
N TRP A 36 3.18 -2.39 -0.55
CA TRP A 36 1.92 -3.04 -0.21
C TRP A 36 2.02 -3.85 1.08
N MET A 37 3.02 -4.74 1.16
CA MET A 37 3.24 -5.62 2.30
C MET A 37 3.59 -4.84 3.57
N TYR A 38 4.35 -3.75 3.44
CA TYR A 38 4.61 -2.86 4.55
C TYR A 38 3.32 -2.24 5.09
N ILE A 39 2.42 -1.76 4.24
CA ILE A 39 1.15 -1.16 4.67
C ILE A 39 0.25 -2.20 5.31
N GLN A 40 0.07 -3.37 4.70
CA GLN A 40 -0.69 -4.47 5.32
C GLN A 40 -0.16 -4.80 6.72
N SER A 41 1.16 -4.84 6.89
CA SER A 41 1.77 -5.08 8.21
C SER A 41 1.55 -3.96 9.22
N LEU A 42 1.46 -2.70 8.77
CA LEU A 42 1.09 -1.57 9.65
C LEU A 42 -0.33 -1.71 10.19
N TYR A 43 -1.23 -2.28 9.39
CA TYR A 43 -2.60 -2.61 9.80
C TYR A 43 -2.69 -3.97 10.52
N GLY A 44 -1.57 -4.64 10.80
CA GLY A 44 -1.51 -5.90 11.54
C GLY A 44 -1.77 -7.16 10.69
N ILE A 45 -1.84 -7.04 9.37
CA ILE A 45 -2.01 -8.16 8.45
C ILE A 45 -0.62 -8.64 8.02
N ARG A 46 -0.30 -9.90 8.33
CA ARG A 46 0.98 -10.53 7.98
C ARG A 46 0.77 -11.64 6.97
N HIS A 47 1.58 -11.62 5.92
CA HIS A 47 1.62 -12.65 4.89
C HIS A 47 2.79 -13.59 5.22
N ASP A 48 2.48 -14.86 5.50
CA ASP A 48 3.46 -15.85 5.97
C ASP A 48 4.48 -16.24 4.88
N ASP A 49 4.09 -16.09 3.62
CA ASP A 49 4.90 -16.35 2.42
C ASP A 49 5.81 -15.18 2.03
N TYR A 50 5.75 -14.05 2.73
CA TYR A 50 6.51 -12.85 2.39
C TYR A 50 7.67 -12.57 3.35
N ASN A 51 8.89 -12.40 2.79
CA ASN A 51 10.06 -12.03 3.57
C ASN A 51 10.08 -10.52 3.90
N TYR A 52 9.63 -10.16 5.10
CA TYR A 52 9.61 -8.76 5.56
C TYR A 52 10.98 -8.09 5.70
N ALA A 53 12.10 -8.83 5.65
CA ALA A 53 13.42 -8.22 5.55
C ALA A 53 13.56 -7.39 4.26
N GLU A 54 12.88 -7.77 3.18
CA GLU A 54 12.90 -7.05 1.90
C GLU A 54 12.37 -5.62 2.02
N VAL A 55 11.43 -5.38 2.93
CA VAL A 55 10.89 -4.03 3.20
C VAL A 55 11.98 -3.09 3.72
N ASN A 56 12.95 -3.61 4.48
CA ASN A 56 14.07 -2.82 4.98
C ASN A 56 15.09 -2.50 3.88
N VAL A 57 15.25 -3.40 2.92
CA VAL A 57 16.11 -3.20 1.75
C VAL A 57 15.49 -2.19 0.78
N MET A 58 14.19 -2.30 0.51
CA MET A 58 13.49 -1.51 -0.49
C MET A 58 13.09 -0.11 -0.01
N LEU A 59 12.71 0.03 1.28
CA LEU A 59 12.17 1.28 1.81
C LEU A 59 13.07 1.88 2.89
N ASN A 60 13.62 3.06 2.59
CA ASN A 60 14.39 3.83 3.56
C ASN A 60 13.50 4.34 4.72
N ARG A 61 14.14 4.76 5.82
CA ARG A 61 13.43 5.22 7.04
C ARG A 61 12.51 6.42 6.78
N LYS A 62 12.92 7.36 5.91
CA LYS A 62 12.12 8.55 5.56
C LYS A 62 10.83 8.15 4.81
N MET A 63 10.95 7.20 3.89
CA MET A 63 9.84 6.64 3.12
C MET A 63 8.85 5.90 4.02
N LYS A 64 9.36 5.08 4.95
CA LYS A 64 8.51 4.38 5.93
C LYS A 64 7.72 5.34 6.81
N ARG A 65 8.35 6.43 7.25
CA ARG A 65 7.69 7.50 7.99
C ARG A 65 6.63 8.18 7.14
N PHE A 66 6.95 8.52 5.89
CA PHE A 66 6.01 9.11 4.95
C PHE A 66 4.77 8.25 4.76
N ILE A 67 4.95 6.96 4.42
CA ILE A 67 3.84 6.02 4.25
C ILE A 67 2.99 5.97 5.53
N LYS A 68 3.62 5.91 6.71
CA LYS A 68 2.90 5.91 7.99
C LYS A 68 2.08 7.19 8.20
N THR A 69 2.65 8.36 7.91
CA THR A 69 1.94 9.64 7.98
C THR A 69 0.78 9.66 6.99
N VAL A 70 0.96 9.21 5.75
CA VAL A 70 -0.12 9.17 4.76
C VAL A 70 -1.26 8.25 5.19
N CYS A 71 -0.96 7.08 5.76
CA CYS A 71 -1.99 6.13 6.19
C CYS A 71 -2.79 6.63 7.39
N PHE A 72 -2.12 7.12 8.44
CA PHE A 72 -2.76 7.36 9.74
C PHE A 72 -2.97 8.84 10.08
N HIS A 73 -2.15 9.75 9.53
CA HIS A 73 -2.18 11.18 9.83
C HIS A 73 -2.10 12.02 8.54
N PRO A 74 -3.03 11.83 7.57
CA PRO A 74 -2.96 12.51 6.28
C PRO A 74 -3.02 14.04 6.40
N TYR A 75 -3.58 14.57 7.49
CA TYR A 75 -3.65 16.01 7.79
C TYR A 75 -2.28 16.62 8.15
N GLU A 76 -1.27 15.81 8.49
CA GLU A 76 0.09 16.29 8.82
C GLU A 76 1.00 16.36 7.56
N ILE A 77 0.50 15.97 6.40
CA ILE A 77 1.27 15.98 5.16
C ILE A 77 1.54 17.43 4.75
N THR A 78 2.81 17.83 4.84
CA THR A 78 3.26 19.16 4.39
C THR A 78 3.91 19.07 3.00
N ASN A 79 3.84 20.15 2.22
CA ASN A 79 4.52 20.26 0.92
C ASN A 79 6.04 19.99 1.01
N SER A 80 6.68 20.46 2.09
CA SER A 80 8.10 20.20 2.37
C SER A 80 8.39 18.70 2.53
N LEU A 81 7.52 17.98 3.25
CA LEU A 81 7.64 16.53 3.43
C LEU A 81 7.52 15.81 2.08
N ARG A 82 6.53 16.17 1.25
CA ARG A 82 6.35 15.62 -0.10
C ARG A 82 7.54 15.87 -1.03
N GLN A 83 8.20 17.02 -0.92
CA GLN A 83 9.40 17.35 -1.70
C GLN A 83 10.64 16.62 -1.17
N SER A 84 10.75 16.43 0.14
CA SER A 84 11.91 15.77 0.79
C SER A 84 12.04 14.27 0.51
N ILE A 85 11.00 13.65 -0.04
CA ILE A 85 10.88 12.21 -0.27
C ILE A 85 10.69 11.96 -1.76
N MET A 86 11.24 10.83 -2.24
CA MET A 86 11.22 10.46 -3.65
C MET A 86 11.81 11.58 -4.53
N VAL A 87 12.97 12.13 -4.17
CA VAL A 87 13.55 13.30 -4.85
C VAL A 87 13.84 12.99 -6.32
N ASP A 88 14.31 11.77 -6.60
CA ASP A 88 14.68 11.31 -7.94
C ASP A 88 13.48 10.80 -8.77
N PHE A 89 12.29 10.78 -8.17
CA PHE A 89 11.08 10.25 -8.82
C PHE A 89 10.33 11.38 -9.53
N LYS A 90 9.74 11.04 -10.67
CA LYS A 90 8.82 11.93 -11.38
C LYS A 90 7.55 12.16 -10.56
N SER A 91 6.90 13.30 -10.77
CA SER A 91 5.63 13.63 -10.11
C SER A 91 4.55 12.56 -10.31
N SER A 92 4.52 11.91 -11.48
CA SER A 92 3.63 10.79 -11.79
C SER A 92 3.90 9.58 -10.89
N GLU A 93 5.17 9.23 -10.65
CA GLU A 93 5.56 8.11 -9.80
C GLU A 93 5.24 8.40 -8.32
N LYS A 94 5.35 9.66 -7.88
CA LYS A 94 4.89 10.07 -6.54
C LYS A 94 3.40 9.84 -6.35
N VAL A 95 2.59 10.16 -7.38
CA VAL A 95 1.14 9.88 -7.36
C VAL A 95 0.89 8.38 -7.41
N HIS A 96 1.65 7.64 -8.20
CA HIS A 96 1.56 6.18 -8.25
C HIS A 96 1.75 5.54 -6.87
N VAL A 97 2.78 5.95 -6.12
CA VAL A 97 2.98 5.45 -4.75
C VAL A 97 1.77 5.77 -3.85
N LEU A 98 1.18 6.96 -3.98
CA LEU A 98 -0.03 7.31 -3.22
C LEU A 98 -1.23 6.43 -3.59
N LEU A 99 -1.40 6.08 -4.87
CA LEU A 99 -2.45 5.14 -5.30
C LEU A 99 -2.28 3.78 -4.62
N ILE A 100 -1.08 3.22 -4.63
CA ILE A 100 -0.76 1.97 -3.94
C ILE A 100 -1.09 2.08 -2.44
N VAL A 101 -0.73 3.20 -1.81
CA VAL A 101 -0.98 3.41 -0.39
C VAL A 101 -2.47 3.43 -0.06
N MET A 102 -3.26 4.15 -0.85
CA MET A 102 -4.70 4.27 -0.65
C MET A 102 -5.42 2.93 -0.86
N GLU A 103 -5.07 2.19 -1.90
CA GLU A 103 -5.71 0.88 -2.15
C GLU A 103 -5.30 -0.17 -1.12
N ALA A 104 -4.03 -0.23 -0.72
CA ALA A 104 -3.58 -1.17 0.31
C ALA A 104 -4.29 -0.92 1.64
N ARG A 105 -4.44 0.36 2.02
CA ARG A 105 -5.21 0.77 3.20
C ARG A 105 -6.68 0.33 3.10
N LEU A 106 -7.33 0.62 1.98
CA LEU A 106 -8.73 0.26 1.77
C LEU A 106 -8.93 -1.26 1.86
N GLN A 107 -8.04 -2.04 1.24
CA GLN A 107 -8.08 -3.51 1.33
C GLN A 107 -7.99 -3.98 2.78
N ALA A 108 -7.05 -3.45 3.56
CA ALA A 108 -6.88 -3.83 4.96
C ALA A 108 -8.12 -3.52 5.80
N GLU A 109 -8.68 -2.32 5.67
CA GLU A 109 -9.89 -1.90 6.40
C GLU A 109 -11.10 -2.78 6.03
N LEU A 110 -11.27 -3.10 4.76
CA LEU A 110 -12.36 -3.97 4.29
C LEU A 110 -12.22 -5.40 4.82
N ILE A 111 -11.02 -5.96 4.88
CA ILE A 111 -10.78 -7.29 5.46
C ILE A 111 -11.26 -7.33 6.92
N TYR A 112 -10.93 -6.32 7.72
CA TYR A 112 -11.40 -6.24 9.11
C TYR A 112 -12.91 -6.07 9.21
N PHE A 113 -13.50 -5.22 8.38
CA PHE A 113 -14.94 -5.02 8.32
C PHE A 113 -15.69 -6.32 7.97
N PHE A 114 -15.30 -7.00 6.90
CA PHE A 114 -15.93 -8.26 6.49
C PHE A 114 -15.73 -9.37 7.54
N ARG A 115 -14.55 -9.45 8.16
CA ARG A 115 -14.32 -10.40 9.26
C ARG A 115 -15.29 -10.17 10.42
N ALA A 116 -15.58 -8.92 10.76
CA ALA A 116 -16.54 -8.59 11.81
C ALA A 116 -17.98 -8.99 11.41
N LEU A 117 -18.38 -8.71 10.16
CA LEU A 117 -19.69 -9.12 9.64
C LEU A 117 -19.89 -10.64 9.63
N VAL A 118 -18.89 -11.40 9.18
CA VAL A 118 -18.95 -12.87 9.17
C VAL A 118 -19.08 -13.42 10.59
N LYS A 119 -18.33 -12.86 11.55
CA LYS A 119 -18.47 -13.25 12.96
C LYS A 119 -19.87 -12.99 13.52
N LEU A 120 -20.44 -11.83 13.20
CA LEU A 120 -21.80 -11.46 13.63
C LEU A 120 -22.83 -12.43 13.05
N ASN A 121 -22.78 -12.69 11.74
CA ASN A 121 -23.70 -13.60 11.08
C ASN A 121 -23.62 -15.04 11.62
N ASN A 122 -22.42 -15.50 11.95
CA ASN A 122 -22.24 -16.83 12.52
C ASN A 122 -22.80 -16.92 13.95
N SER A 123 -22.68 -15.84 14.74
CA SER A 123 -23.25 -15.79 16.10
C SER A 123 -24.79 -15.77 16.12
N SER A 124 -25.44 -15.17 15.12
CA SER A 124 -26.89 -15.19 14.98
C SER A 124 -27.46 -16.52 14.48
N THR A 125 -26.63 -17.38 13.87
CA THR A 125 -27.06 -18.71 13.38
C THR A 125 -26.99 -19.78 14.47
N THR A 126 -26.26 -19.51 15.56
CA THR A 126 -26.11 -20.41 16.72
C THR A 126 -27.08 -20.12 17.86
N ALA A 127 -28.03 -19.19 17.68
CA ALA A 127 -29.12 -18.88 18.60
C ALA A 127 -30.46 -19.29 17.97
#